data_AF-A0A7J3X710-F1
#
_entry.id   AF-A0A7J3X710-F1
#
_cell.length_a   1.000
_cell.length_b   1.000
_cell.length_c   1.000
_cell.angle_alpha   90.00
_cell.angle_beta   90.00
_cell.angle_gamma   90.00
#
_symmetry.space_group_name_H-M   'P 1'
#
loop_
_entity.id
_entity.type
_entity.pdbx_description
1 polymer ?
#
loop_
_entity_poly.entity_id
_entity_poly.type
_entity_poly.pdbx_seq_one_letter_code
_entity_poly.pdbx_strand_id
1 'polypeptide(L)' 'MAGDRVSALAQLIVHLARRSMYNNVGRVTVQELLEEGFTRDEITLAIGELGRRYRVVVVGDCIKVYF' A
#
# COMPACT_ATOMS: atom_id res chain seq x y z
N MET A 1 -3.81 10.47 -17.52
CA MET A 1 -2.45 10.24 -17.00
C MET A 1 -2.54 9.20 -15.88
N ALA A 2 -2.21 7.94 -16.15
CA ALA A 2 -2.42 6.84 -15.18
C ALA A 2 -1.44 6.86 -13.99
N GLY A 3 -0.31 7.57 -14.09
CA GLY A 3 0.72 7.64 -13.04
C GLY A 3 0.29 8.36 -11.77
N ASP A 4 -0.59 9.36 -11.88
CA ASP A 4 -1.01 10.19 -10.74
C ASP A 4 -1.81 9.39 -9.70
N ARG A 5 -2.70 8.51 -10.18
CA ARG A 5 -3.56 7.66 -9.35
C ARG A 5 -2.78 6.58 -8.60
N VAL A 6 -1.77 5.98 -9.24
CA VAL A 6 -0.88 4.98 -8.60
C VAL A 6 -0.01 5.63 -7.53
N SER A 7 0.54 6.81 -7.80
CA SER A 7 1.32 7.56 -6.81
C SER A 7 0.44 8.02 -5.63
N ALA A 8 -0.80 8.44 -5.87
CA ALA A 8 -1.75 8.76 -4.80
C ALA A 8 -2.07 7.52 -3.94
N LEU A 9 -2.30 6.36 -4.57
CA LEU A 9 -2.50 5.09 -3.86
C LEU A 9 -1.28 4.70 -3.02
N ALA A 10 -0.07 4.86 -3.54
CA ALA A 10 1.16 4.60 -2.80
C ALA A 10 1.24 5.48 -1.53
N GLN A 11 0.90 6.77 -1.63
CA GLN A 11 0.85 7.66 -0.47
C GLN A 11 -0.25 7.25 0.53
N LEU A 12 -1.42 6.84 0.03
CA LEU A 12 -2.52 6.35 0.87
C LEU A 12 -2.10 5.10 1.65
N ILE A 13 -1.46 4.12 0.99
CA ILE A 13 -0.95 2.91 1.64
C ILE A 13 0.03 3.28 2.75
N VAL A 14 0.95 4.23 2.51
CA VAL A 14 1.89 4.69 3.55
C VAL A 14 1.16 5.37 4.71
N HIS A 15 0.17 6.21 4.42
CA HIS A 15 -0.63 6.89 5.43
C HIS A 15 -1.37 5.90 6.33
N LEU A 16 -2.08 4.93 5.73
CA LEU A 16 -2.80 3.87 6.44
C LEU A 16 -1.82 2.98 7.24
N ALA A 17 -0.69 2.60 6.64
CA ALA A 17 0.34 1.80 7.29
C ALA A 17 0.95 2.51 8.51
N ARG A 18 1.19 3.84 8.43
CA ARG A 18 1.68 4.61 9.58
C ARG A 18 0.65 4.69 10.70
N ARG A 19 -0.64 4.82 10.36
CA ARG A 19 -1.73 4.86 11.33
C ARG A 19 -1.88 3.54 12.10
N SER A 20 -1.65 2.40 11.43
CA SER A 20 -1.73 1.05 12.02
C SER A 20 -0.38 0.51 12.52
N MET A 21 0.65 1.35 12.57
CA MET A 21 2.02 0.92 12.81
C MET A 21 2.22 0.35 14.21
N TYR A 22 2.84 -0.82 14.28
CA TYR A 22 3.29 -1.44 15.52
C TYR A 22 4.70 -2.03 15.31
N ASN A 23 5.65 -1.67 16.19
CA ASN A 23 7.06 -2.04 16.07
C ASN A 23 7.67 -1.74 14.68
N ASN A 24 7.45 -0.53 14.17
CA ASN A 24 7.90 -0.08 12.83
C ASN A 24 7.35 -0.88 11.65
N VAL A 25 6.32 -1.70 11.87
CA VAL A 25 5.62 -2.43 10.81
C VAL A 25 4.20 -1.89 10.71
N GLY A 26 3.91 -1.19 9.63
CA GLY A 26 2.56 -0.80 9.24
C GLY A 26 1.85 -1.92 8.48
N ARG A 27 0.54 -2.04 8.69
CA ARG A 27 -0.29 -3.07 8.06
C ARG A 27 -1.49 -2.44 7.37
N VAL A 28 -1.72 -2.81 6.13
CA VAL A 28 -2.85 -2.35 5.33
C VAL A 28 -3.49 -3.57 4.71
N THR A 29 -4.82 -3.66 4.75
CA THR A 29 -5.51 -4.74 4.04
C THR A 29 -5.80 -4.34 2.60
N VAL A 30 -5.70 -5.30 1.69
CA VAL A 30 -6.09 -5.11 0.28
C VAL A 30 -7.57 -4.77 0.21
N GLN A 31 -8.40 -5.35 1.10
CA GLN A 31 -9.83 -5.08 1.16
C GLN A 31 -10.14 -3.60 1.39
N GLU A 32 -9.47 -2.93 2.34
CA GLU A 32 -9.63 -1.48 2.55
C GLU A 32 -9.36 -0.67 1.28
N LEU A 33 -8.36 -1.06 0.48
CA LEU A 33 -8.03 -0.39 -0.77
C LEU A 33 -9.07 -0.68 -1.89
N LEU A 34 -9.62 -1.89 -1.91
CA LEU A 34 -10.70 -2.24 -2.84
C LEU A 34 -11.99 -1.46 -2.51
N GLU A 35 -12.30 -1.29 -1.23
CA GLU A 35 -13.47 -0.51 -0.76
C GLU A 35 -13.34 0.98 -1.11
N GLU A 36 -12.12 1.52 -1.14
CA GLU A 36 -11.81 2.87 -1.64
C GLU A 36 -11.92 2.98 -3.18
N GLY A 37 -12.21 1.89 -3.89
CA GLY A 37 -12.43 1.87 -5.33
C GLY A 37 -11.17 1.71 -6.17
N PHE A 38 -10.07 1.21 -5.58
CA PHE A 38 -8.88 0.83 -6.33
C PHE A 38 -8.99 -0.60 -6.86
N THR A 39 -8.39 -0.84 -8.02
CA THR A 39 -8.30 -2.18 -8.61
C THR A 39 -7.06 -2.92 -8.10
N ARG A 40 -7.07 -4.25 -8.20
CA ARG A 40 -5.90 -5.07 -7.84
C ARG A 40 -4.65 -4.73 -8.67
N ASP A 41 -4.82 -4.38 -9.95
CA ASP A 41 -3.73 -3.92 -10.81
C ASP A 41 -3.10 -2.62 -10.30
N GLU A 42 -3.92 -1.63 -9.93
CA GLU A 42 -3.43 -0.37 -9.36
C GLU A 42 -2.69 -0.59 -8.04
N ILE A 43 -3.22 -1.46 -7.18
CA ILE A 43 -2.59 -1.83 -5.90
C ILE A 43 -1.23 -2.48 -6.14
N THR A 44 -1.15 -3.40 -7.10
CA THR A 44 0.09 -4.10 -7.46
C THR A 44 1.14 -3.11 -7.98
N LEU A 45 0.75 -2.19 -8.85
CA LEU A 45 1.64 -1.14 -9.36
C LEU A 45 2.12 -0.21 -8.22
N ALA A 46 1.23 0.19 -7.32
CA ALA A 46 1.57 1.05 -6.18
C ALA A 46 2.52 0.37 -5.19
N ILE A 47 2.30 -0.92 -4.89
CA ILE A 47 3.23 -1.72 -4.09
C ILE A 47 4.61 -1.80 -4.74
N GLY A 48 4.65 -1.96 -6.07
CA GLY A 48 5.89 -1.93 -6.85
C GLY A 48 6.65 -0.60 -6.71
N GLU A 49 5.95 0.54 -6.75
CA GLU A 49 6.56 1.85 -6.50
C GLU A 49 7.06 1.98 -5.05
N LEU A 50 6.27 1.53 -4.08
CA LEU A 50 6.63 1.57 -2.66
C LEU A 50 7.85 0.72 -2.35
N GLY A 51 8.00 -0.43 -3.02
CA GLY A 51 9.15 -1.32 -2.89
C GLY A 51 10.49 -0.66 -3.23
N ARG A 52 10.49 0.48 -3.95
CA ARG A 52 11.70 1.27 -4.23
C ARG A 52 12.17 2.12 -3.04
N ARG A 53 11.27 2.40 -2.09
CA ARG A 53 11.54 3.31 -0.94
C ARG A 53 11.46 2.59 0.40
N TYR A 54 10.62 1.57 0.49
CA TYR A 54 10.35 0.82 1.70
C TYR A 54 10.47 -0.68 1.42
N ARG A 55 10.75 -1.45 2.47
CA ARG A 55 10.56 -2.90 2.39
C ARG A 55 9.08 -3.19 2.54
N VAL A 56 8.48 -3.81 1.53
CA VAL A 56 7.06 -4.19 1.50
C VAL A 56 6.94 -5.70 1.37
N VAL A 57 6.07 -6.32 2.16
CA VAL A 57 5.78 -7.76 2.11
C VAL A 57 4.27 -7.95 2.03
N VAL A 58 3.81 -8.70 1.05
CA VAL A 58 2.39 -9.05 0.89
C VAL A 58 2.18 -10.48 1.35
N VAL A 59 1.23 -10.69 2.26
CA VAL A 59 0.84 -12.02 2.77
C VAL A 59 -0.67 -12.15 2.65
N GLY A 60 -1.13 -12.91 1.65
CA GLY A 60 -2.55 -12.97 1.30
C GLY A 60 -3.07 -11.57 0.95
N ASP A 61 -4.12 -11.13 1.65
CA ASP A 61 -4.71 -9.80 1.51
C ASP A 61 -4.12 -8.75 2.48
N CYS A 62 -2.99 -9.04 3.14
CA CYS A 62 -2.32 -8.11 4.05
C CYS A 62 -1.01 -7.59 3.45
N ILE A 63 -0.90 -6.27 3.31
CA ILE A 63 0.30 -5.55 2.90
C ILE A 63 1.00 -5.07 4.17
N LYS A 64 2.25 -5.50 4.36
CA LYS A 64 3.12 -5.07 5.45
C LYS A 64 4.15 -4.10 4.91
N VAL A 65 4.23 -2.92 5.49
CA VAL A 65 5.21 -1.89 5.17
C VAL A 65 6.14 -1.73 6.36
N TYR A 66 7.43 -1.92 6.13
CA TYR A 66 8.47 -1.76 7.15
C TYR A 66 9.07 -0.36 7.03
N PHE A 67 8.99 0.40 8.11
CA PHE A 67 9.51 1.76 8.25
C PHE A 67 10.90 1.77 8.87
#